data_AF-A0A9D6FMN0-F1
#
_entry.id   AF-A0A9D6FMN0-F1
#
_cell.length_a   1.000
_cell.length_b   1.000
_cell.length_c   1.000
_cell.angle_alpha   90.00
_cell.angle_beta   90.00
_cell.angle_gamma   90.00
#
_symmetry.space_group_name_H-M   'P 1'
#
loop_
_entity.id
_entity.type
_entity.pdbx_description
1 polymer ?
#
loop_
_entity_poly.entity_id
_entity_poly.type
_entity_poly.pdbx_seq_one_letter_code
_entity_poly.pdbx_strand_id
1 'polypeptide(L)'
;MSRFMFVALLLLAPVNVMVFAQDESESNKSDQELSLDALKICVDPLLLAGVAVNHQNREFRLAAVEKLTDTALLVRIAINDADYRVRFAALEKINDQKLLADVAMAGRALPINPGHPLADDEELDIPSEALSDASIGADAVRRMTDQALILKVARSDAWWFARREAVSKLIDEAILASFARKDADKRIRRAAVYRLIHLPEDGCLSAVGEDRIRAVSMPLWVATNIFTAIDLDGARQQAIDHRASDLARSALKAMDLKVAAKRARDQALVEITLYAAPLSGRYAKTLFLSAGSDVRYPKVAIDGIITISLPSGCVFIDWFANARSLPPRIPEAAYLTGAGAPFEEDIEDALAVELVQALSRLLGKTAMPQLAEKCSDALIREAAACEMKLCPWEKRRFLE
;
A
#
# COMPACT_ATOMS: atom_id res chain seq x y z
N MET A 1 -96.76 -0.93 1.73
CA MET A 1 -97.13 -2.36 1.63
C MET A 1 -96.08 -3.07 0.77
N SER A 2 -95.66 -4.28 1.19
CA SER A 2 -94.67 -5.22 0.62
C SER A 2 -93.19 -4.77 0.59
N ARG A 3 -92.24 -5.37 1.32
CA ARG A 3 -91.77 -6.77 1.52
C ARG A 3 -90.97 -7.38 0.34
N PHE A 4 -89.68 -7.64 0.62
CA PHE A 4 -88.77 -8.77 0.27
C PHE A 4 -88.64 -9.16 -1.24
N MET A 5 -87.47 -9.52 -1.81
CA MET A 5 -86.44 -10.46 -1.30
C MET A 5 -85.14 -10.39 -2.15
N PHE A 6 -83.98 -10.44 -1.46
CA PHE A 6 -82.67 -11.08 -1.76
C PHE A 6 -82.10 -11.16 -3.20
N VAL A 7 -80.84 -10.71 -3.36
CA VAL A 7 -79.67 -11.57 -3.64
C VAL A 7 -78.42 -10.95 -3.00
N ALA A 8 -77.66 -11.75 -2.26
CA ALA A 8 -76.32 -11.42 -1.75
C ALA A 8 -75.26 -12.16 -2.59
N LEU A 9 -74.17 -11.49 -3.00
CA LEU A 9 -72.82 -12.06 -2.97
C LEU A 9 -71.71 -11.01 -3.11
N LEU A 10 -70.96 -10.92 -2.01
CA LEU A 10 -69.64 -10.38 -1.65
C LEU A 10 -68.52 -10.12 -2.69
N LEU A 11 -67.79 -9.02 -2.37
CA LEU A 11 -66.32 -8.79 -2.34
C LEU A 11 -65.53 -8.44 -3.62
N LEU A 12 -65.05 -7.18 -3.68
CA LEU A 12 -63.63 -6.79 -3.50
C LEU A 12 -63.50 -5.27 -3.65
N ALA A 13 -63.13 -4.56 -2.57
CA ALA A 13 -62.84 -3.13 -2.58
C ALA A 13 -61.36 -2.89 -2.19
N PRO A 14 -60.64 -1.97 -2.87
CA PRO A 14 -59.33 -1.53 -2.41
C PRO A 14 -59.50 -0.49 -1.31
N VAL A 15 -58.88 -0.72 -0.15
CA VAL A 15 -58.89 0.24 0.95
C VAL A 15 -57.79 1.27 0.72
N ASN A 16 -58.26 2.43 0.26
CA ASN A 16 -57.56 3.71 0.31
C ASN A 16 -57.76 4.25 1.74
N VAL A 17 -56.70 4.46 2.52
CA VAL A 17 -56.79 5.27 3.75
C VAL A 17 -55.61 6.22 3.81
N MET A 18 -55.94 7.48 3.57
CA MET A 18 -55.17 8.66 3.91
C MET A 18 -55.87 9.26 5.14
N VAL A 19 -55.17 9.46 6.26
CA VAL A 19 -55.65 10.32 7.35
C VAL A 19 -54.48 11.16 7.84
N PHE A 20 -54.54 12.47 7.57
CA PHE A 20 -53.84 13.51 8.30
C PHE A 20 -54.77 14.02 9.41
N ALA A 21 -54.27 14.18 10.63
CA ALA A 21 -54.87 15.01 11.66
C ALA A 21 -53.77 15.62 12.54
N GLN A 22 -53.84 16.95 12.72
CA GLN A 22 -53.09 17.72 13.70
C GLN A 22 -53.76 17.55 15.08
N ASP A 23 -53.00 17.15 16.10
CA ASP A 23 -53.25 17.57 17.49
C ASP A 23 -51.96 17.44 18.32
N GLU A 24 -51.64 18.47 19.09
CA GLU A 24 -50.48 18.52 20.00
C GLU A 24 -50.84 17.88 21.34
N SER A 25 -49.88 17.17 21.93
CA SER A 25 -49.91 16.50 23.24
C SER A 25 -50.59 15.13 23.32
N GLU A 26 -49.79 14.08 23.11
CA GLU A 26 -49.76 12.88 23.97
C GLU A 26 -48.57 12.02 23.54
N SER A 27 -47.57 11.93 24.40
CA SER A 27 -46.48 10.97 24.25
C SER A 27 -47.06 9.56 24.11
N ASN A 28 -46.55 8.79 23.16
CA ASN A 28 -46.61 7.32 23.11
C ASN A 28 -47.86 6.67 22.46
N LYS A 29 -48.12 6.94 21.17
CA LYS A 29 -48.98 6.10 20.30
C LYS A 29 -48.49 6.08 18.84
N SER A 30 -47.33 5.48 18.57
CA SER A 30 -46.86 5.30 17.18
C SER A 30 -46.32 3.91 16.92
N ASP A 31 -47.08 2.88 17.25
CA ASP A 31 -46.74 1.49 16.92
C ASP A 31 -47.98 0.79 16.34
N GLN A 32 -48.39 1.19 15.13
CA GLN A 32 -48.71 0.16 14.14
C GLN A 32 -47.36 -0.40 13.71
N GLU A 33 -46.84 -1.35 14.49
CA GLU A 33 -45.48 -1.88 14.34
C GLU A 33 -45.30 -2.41 12.91
N LEU A 34 -44.53 -1.69 12.10
CA LEU A 34 -43.92 -2.28 10.92
C LEU A 34 -43.12 -3.48 11.42
N SER A 35 -43.62 -4.69 11.17
CA SER A 35 -42.85 -5.90 11.46
C SER A 35 -41.72 -6.02 10.44
N LEU A 36 -40.57 -6.53 10.86
CA LEU A 36 -39.46 -6.85 9.96
C LEU A 36 -39.92 -7.79 8.83
N ASP A 37 -40.88 -8.69 9.12
CA ASP A 37 -41.44 -9.60 8.12
C ASP A 37 -42.32 -8.88 7.08
N ALA A 38 -43.03 -7.82 7.49
CA ALA A 38 -43.76 -6.97 6.57
C ALA A 38 -42.79 -6.18 5.66
N LEU A 39 -41.66 -5.73 6.20
CA LEU A 39 -40.63 -5.03 5.43
C LEU A 39 -39.94 -5.95 4.40
N LYS A 40 -39.72 -7.23 4.75
CA LYS A 40 -39.18 -8.26 3.83
C LYS A 40 -40.04 -8.47 2.58
N ILE A 41 -41.34 -8.18 2.62
CA ILE A 41 -42.23 -8.23 1.44
C ILE A 41 -42.64 -6.86 0.90
N CYS A 42 -42.27 -5.76 1.57
CA CYS A 42 -42.57 -4.39 1.12
C CYS A 42 -41.94 -4.06 -0.24
N VAL A 43 -42.73 -3.46 -1.14
CA VAL A 43 -42.26 -3.00 -2.47
C VAL A 43 -42.39 -1.50 -2.67
N ASP A 44 -42.89 -0.77 -1.67
CA ASP A 44 -43.05 0.69 -1.74
C ASP A 44 -41.68 1.39 -1.62
N PRO A 45 -41.17 2.04 -2.68
CA PRO A 45 -39.86 2.66 -2.67
C PRO A 45 -39.76 3.83 -1.66
N LEU A 46 -40.85 4.57 -1.43
CA LEU A 46 -40.87 5.70 -0.50
C LEU A 46 -40.82 5.23 0.94
N LEU A 47 -41.57 4.17 1.27
CA LEU A 47 -41.52 3.57 2.60
C LEU A 47 -40.14 2.96 2.87
N LEU A 48 -39.59 2.22 1.90
CA LEU A 48 -38.24 1.64 2.01
C LEU A 48 -37.17 2.72 2.21
N ALA A 49 -37.23 3.82 1.46
CA ALA A 49 -36.32 4.95 1.63
C ALA A 49 -36.46 5.60 3.02
N GLY A 50 -37.69 5.78 3.50
CA GLY A 50 -37.97 6.34 4.82
C GLY A 50 -37.41 5.48 5.96
N VAL A 51 -37.63 4.16 5.89
CA VAL A 51 -37.11 3.20 6.87
C VAL A 51 -35.59 3.14 6.82
N ALA A 52 -34.99 3.05 5.63
CA ALA A 52 -33.55 2.95 5.44
C ALA A 52 -32.76 4.11 6.06
N VAL A 53 -33.34 5.31 6.13
CA VAL A 53 -32.67 6.53 6.62
C VAL A 53 -32.97 6.82 8.08
N ASN A 54 -34.22 6.62 8.52
CA ASN A 54 -34.68 7.20 9.79
C ASN A 54 -34.95 6.17 10.89
N HIS A 55 -35.04 4.87 10.57
CA HIS A 55 -35.43 3.88 11.56
C HIS A 55 -34.36 3.72 12.65
N GLN A 56 -34.76 3.75 13.92
CA GLN A 56 -33.82 3.69 15.05
C GLN A 56 -33.07 2.35 15.12
N ASN A 57 -33.78 1.25 14.86
CA ASN A 57 -33.20 -0.09 14.84
C ASN A 57 -32.46 -0.34 13.51
N ARG A 58 -31.17 -0.70 13.59
CA ARG A 58 -30.30 -1.01 12.45
C ARG A 58 -30.82 -2.15 11.57
N GLU A 59 -31.48 -3.16 12.14
CA GLU A 59 -31.93 -4.34 11.39
C GLU A 59 -33.01 -3.98 10.38
N PHE A 60 -33.87 -3.01 10.74
CA PHE A 60 -34.85 -2.44 9.82
C PHE A 60 -34.20 -1.59 8.73
N ARG A 61 -33.20 -0.79 9.08
CA ARG A 61 -32.44 -0.02 8.07
C ARG A 61 -31.74 -0.95 7.09
N LEU A 62 -31.09 -2.00 7.59
CA LEU A 62 -30.43 -3.02 6.79
C LEU A 62 -31.41 -3.72 5.84
N ALA A 63 -32.52 -4.23 6.35
CA ALA A 63 -33.55 -4.88 5.53
C ALA A 63 -34.15 -3.95 4.47
N ALA A 64 -34.29 -2.65 4.76
CA ALA A 64 -34.73 -1.68 3.77
C ALA A 64 -33.66 -1.42 2.70
N VAL A 65 -32.39 -1.28 3.09
CA VAL A 65 -31.24 -1.09 2.19
C VAL A 65 -31.11 -2.25 1.21
N GLU A 66 -31.28 -3.49 1.67
CA GLU A 66 -31.21 -4.69 0.82
C GLU A 66 -32.16 -4.62 -0.39
N LYS A 67 -33.28 -3.91 -0.26
CA LYS A 67 -34.32 -3.80 -1.30
C LYS A 67 -34.28 -2.49 -2.07
N LEU A 68 -33.53 -1.50 -1.58
CA LEU A 68 -33.45 -0.18 -2.18
C LEU A 68 -32.71 -0.22 -3.54
N THR A 69 -33.17 0.59 -4.49
CA THR A 69 -32.56 0.69 -5.84
C THR A 69 -32.07 2.10 -6.17
N ASP A 70 -32.47 3.11 -5.39
CA ASP A 70 -32.01 4.48 -5.55
C ASP A 70 -30.52 4.59 -5.22
N THR A 71 -29.70 4.73 -6.26
CA THR A 71 -28.25 4.79 -6.16
C THR A 71 -27.75 6.02 -5.41
N ALA A 72 -28.42 7.17 -5.54
CA ALA A 72 -28.02 8.39 -4.84
C ALA A 72 -28.29 8.25 -3.33
N LEU A 73 -29.41 7.61 -2.98
CA LEU A 73 -29.72 7.29 -1.59
C LEU A 73 -28.77 6.24 -1.00
N LEU A 74 -28.42 5.19 -1.77
CA LEU A 74 -27.44 4.19 -1.36
C LEU A 74 -26.07 4.82 -1.06
N VAL A 75 -25.59 5.75 -1.89
CA VAL A 75 -24.36 6.52 -1.62
C VAL A 75 -24.47 7.30 -0.31
N ARG A 76 -25.60 7.99 -0.09
CA ARG A 76 -25.81 8.76 1.15
C ARG A 76 -25.79 7.87 2.38
N ILE A 77 -26.41 6.69 2.31
CA ILE A 77 -26.42 5.71 3.42
C ILE A 77 -25.02 5.14 3.65
N ALA A 78 -24.32 4.75 2.59
CA ALA A 78 -22.94 4.25 2.67
C ALA A 78 -21.99 5.24 3.36
N ILE A 79 -22.18 6.54 3.15
CA ILE A 79 -21.34 7.58 3.76
C ILE A 79 -21.74 7.89 5.21
N ASN A 80 -23.04 7.91 5.52
CA ASN A 80 -23.54 8.57 6.74
C ASN A 80 -24.20 7.66 7.78
N ASP A 81 -24.55 6.40 7.46
CA ASP A 81 -25.19 5.55 8.46
C ASP A 81 -24.24 5.31 9.65
N ALA A 82 -24.81 5.34 10.87
CA ALA A 82 -24.05 5.12 12.10
C ALA A 82 -23.48 3.70 12.18
N ASP A 83 -24.17 2.70 11.63
CA ASP A 83 -23.80 1.30 11.71
C ASP A 83 -23.01 0.86 10.47
N TYR A 84 -21.83 0.26 10.68
CA TYR A 84 -20.96 -0.21 9.60
C TYR A 84 -21.64 -1.24 8.69
N ARG A 85 -22.46 -2.15 9.24
CA ARG A 85 -23.13 -3.18 8.43
C ARG A 85 -24.12 -2.57 7.46
N VAL A 86 -24.84 -1.52 7.89
CA VAL A 86 -25.76 -0.78 7.02
C VAL A 86 -24.98 -0.01 5.94
N ARG A 87 -23.87 0.65 6.31
CA ARG A 87 -22.99 1.31 5.33
C ARG A 87 -22.46 0.33 4.29
N PHE A 88 -21.97 -0.82 4.73
CA PHE A 88 -21.39 -1.84 3.86
C PHE A 88 -22.44 -2.44 2.93
N ALA A 89 -23.63 -2.81 3.43
CA ALA A 89 -24.72 -3.32 2.60
C ALA A 89 -25.17 -2.29 1.53
N ALA A 90 -25.17 -1.01 1.87
CA ALA A 90 -25.44 0.05 0.90
C ALA A 90 -24.34 0.15 -0.16
N LEU A 91 -23.06 0.11 0.25
CA LEU A 91 -21.91 0.07 -0.65
C LEU A 91 -21.93 -1.14 -1.58
N GLU A 92 -22.35 -2.30 -1.09
CA GLU A 92 -22.40 -3.54 -1.89
C GLU A 92 -23.31 -3.44 -3.11
N LYS A 93 -24.31 -2.56 -3.05
CA LYS A 93 -25.25 -2.30 -4.12
C LYS A 93 -24.77 -1.22 -5.10
N ILE A 94 -23.64 -0.57 -4.84
CA ILE A 94 -23.03 0.44 -5.71
C ILE A 94 -22.01 -0.24 -6.63
N ASN A 95 -22.22 -0.12 -7.94
CA ASN A 95 -21.33 -0.66 -8.98
C ASN A 95 -20.72 0.43 -9.88
N ASP A 96 -21.28 1.64 -9.88
CA ASP A 96 -20.75 2.76 -10.64
C ASP A 96 -19.41 3.23 -10.05
N GLN A 97 -18.38 3.26 -10.88
CA GLN A 97 -17.01 3.56 -10.46
C GLN A 97 -16.86 5.00 -9.94
N LYS A 98 -17.63 5.96 -10.45
CA LYS A 98 -17.60 7.36 -9.97
C LYS A 98 -18.25 7.45 -8.60
N LEU A 99 -19.39 6.77 -8.39
CA LEU A 99 -20.03 6.73 -7.08
C LEU A 99 -19.17 6.02 -6.04
N LEU A 100 -18.45 4.95 -6.41
CA LEU A 100 -17.47 4.32 -5.53
C LEU A 100 -16.33 5.28 -5.16
N ALA A 101 -15.83 6.07 -6.12
CA ALA A 101 -14.84 7.11 -5.84
C ALA A 101 -15.38 8.19 -4.89
N ASP A 102 -16.64 8.60 -5.06
CA ASP A 102 -17.27 9.58 -4.19
C ASP A 102 -17.41 9.06 -2.75
N VAL A 103 -17.80 7.79 -2.57
CA VAL A 103 -17.81 7.13 -1.25
C VAL A 103 -16.39 7.03 -0.68
N ALA A 104 -15.39 6.69 -1.49
CA ALA A 104 -13.99 6.60 -1.09
C ALA A 104 -13.44 7.94 -0.56
N MET A 105 -13.78 9.04 -1.22
CA MET A 105 -13.33 10.39 -0.83
C MET A 105 -14.12 10.96 0.35
N ALA A 106 -15.42 10.63 0.46
CA ALA A 106 -16.29 11.13 1.52
C ALA A 106 -16.22 10.29 2.82
N GLY A 107 -15.66 9.08 2.76
CA GLY A 107 -15.52 8.18 3.90
C GLY A 107 -14.77 8.85 5.05
N ARG A 108 -15.51 9.18 6.12
CA ARG A 108 -14.92 9.77 7.33
C ARG A 108 -14.13 8.70 8.09
N ALA A 109 -13.02 9.11 8.70
CA ALA A 109 -12.39 8.33 9.74
C ALA A 109 -13.37 8.20 10.92
N LEU A 110 -13.78 6.98 11.28
CA LEU A 110 -14.31 6.77 12.62
C LEU A 110 -13.14 6.93 13.61
N PRO A 111 -13.38 7.47 14.81
CA PRO A 111 -12.35 7.54 15.84
C PRO A 111 -11.91 6.11 16.18
N ILE A 112 -10.78 5.71 15.61
CA ILE A 112 -10.02 4.56 16.10
C ILE A 112 -9.75 4.87 17.58
N ASN A 113 -10.08 3.93 18.47
CA ASN A 113 -9.99 4.10 19.92
C ASN A 113 -8.77 4.96 20.32
N PRO A 114 -8.93 6.00 21.17
CA PRO A 114 -7.83 6.90 21.57
C PRO A 114 -6.68 6.21 22.32
N GLY A 115 -6.79 4.91 22.59
CA GLY A 115 -5.73 4.06 23.15
C GLY A 115 -4.87 3.32 22.12
N HIS A 116 -5.16 3.40 20.81
CA HIS A 116 -4.29 2.84 19.77
C HIS A 116 -3.40 3.98 19.24
N PRO A 117 -2.13 4.06 19.65
CA PRO A 117 -1.23 5.04 19.08
C PRO A 117 -1.11 4.67 17.61
N LEU A 118 -1.61 5.52 16.71
CA LEU A 118 -1.08 5.60 15.35
C LEU A 118 0.35 6.16 15.48
N ALA A 119 1.23 5.42 16.15
CA ALA A 119 2.64 5.72 16.19
C ALA A 119 3.15 5.38 14.80
N ASP A 120 3.07 6.39 13.93
CA ASP A 120 4.07 6.88 13.01
C ASP A 120 5.04 5.89 12.32
N ASP A 121 5.49 4.82 12.96
CA ASP A 121 6.50 3.91 12.44
C ASP A 121 6.08 2.42 12.49
N GLU A 122 5.03 2.06 13.24
CA GLU A 122 4.67 0.65 13.49
C GLU A 122 3.61 0.11 12.49
N GLU A 123 4.08 -0.84 11.69
CA GLU A 123 3.34 -1.94 11.06
C GLU A 123 2.40 -1.68 9.86
N LEU A 124 2.83 -2.26 8.73
CA LEU A 124 2.00 -2.66 7.59
C LEU A 124 1.03 -3.80 7.94
N ASP A 125 1.16 -4.37 9.15
CA ASP A 125 0.51 -5.60 9.59
C ASP A 125 -0.58 -5.35 10.64
N ILE A 126 -1.30 -4.23 10.54
CA ILE A 126 -2.57 -4.13 11.27
C ILE A 126 -3.47 -5.20 10.64
N PRO A 127 -3.89 -6.24 11.39
CA PRO A 127 -4.75 -7.28 10.85
C PRO A 127 -5.98 -6.60 10.26
N SER A 128 -6.42 -7.05 9.07
CA SER A 128 -7.57 -6.43 8.41
C SER A 128 -8.80 -6.37 9.34
N GLU A 129 -8.90 -7.31 10.28
CA GLU A 129 -9.91 -7.37 11.32
C GLU A 129 -9.86 -6.21 12.33
N ALA A 130 -8.68 -5.70 12.70
CA ALA A 130 -8.53 -4.56 13.61
C ALA A 130 -8.90 -3.21 12.94
N LEU A 131 -8.93 -3.17 11.61
CA LEU A 131 -9.38 -2.04 10.80
C LEU A 131 -10.81 -2.22 10.27
N SER A 132 -11.39 -3.41 10.44
CA SER A 132 -12.60 -3.86 9.75
C SER A 132 -13.86 -3.08 10.08
N ASP A 133 -13.88 -2.32 11.18
CA ASP A 133 -15.00 -1.45 11.51
C ASP A 133 -14.88 -0.02 10.93
N ALA A 134 -13.73 0.38 10.36
CA ALA A 134 -13.34 1.79 10.35
C ALA A 134 -13.27 2.52 8.99
N SER A 135 -13.37 1.89 7.82
CA SER A 135 -13.42 2.66 6.56
C SER A 135 -14.13 2.02 5.39
N ILE A 136 -15.39 2.44 5.24
CA ILE A 136 -16.19 2.25 4.03
C ILE A 136 -15.47 2.80 2.78
N GLY A 137 -14.58 3.78 2.95
CA GLY A 137 -13.84 4.36 1.83
C GLY A 137 -12.78 3.41 1.27
N ALA A 138 -12.11 2.63 2.12
CA ALA A 138 -11.20 1.59 1.67
C ALA A 138 -11.93 0.44 0.97
N ASP A 139 -13.09 0.03 1.48
CA ASP A 139 -13.93 -0.99 0.83
C ASP A 139 -14.41 -0.53 -0.55
N ALA A 140 -14.77 0.75 -0.68
CA ALA A 140 -15.11 1.33 -1.97
C ALA A 140 -13.92 1.23 -2.94
N VAL A 141 -12.71 1.61 -2.50
CA VAL A 141 -11.48 1.48 -3.32
C VAL A 141 -11.17 0.04 -3.72
N ARG A 142 -11.42 -0.95 -2.84
CA ARG A 142 -11.23 -2.37 -3.17
C ARG A 142 -12.10 -2.81 -4.35
N ARG A 143 -13.29 -2.21 -4.51
CA ARG A 143 -14.22 -2.45 -5.63
C ARG A 143 -13.95 -1.59 -6.86
N MET A 144 -13.03 -0.63 -6.80
CA MET A 144 -12.66 0.19 -7.94
C MET A 144 -11.68 -0.52 -8.88
N THR A 145 -11.82 -0.31 -10.18
CA THR A 145 -10.93 -0.84 -11.23
C THR A 145 -10.40 0.25 -12.17
N ASP A 146 -11.10 1.38 -12.27
CA ASP A 146 -10.67 2.53 -13.07
C ASP A 146 -9.45 3.23 -12.44
N GLN A 147 -8.30 3.13 -13.12
CA GLN A 147 -7.03 3.69 -12.65
C GLN A 147 -7.05 5.23 -12.51
N ALA A 148 -7.81 5.95 -13.33
CA ALA A 148 -7.91 7.41 -13.22
C ALA A 148 -8.71 7.83 -11.98
N LEU A 149 -9.78 7.08 -11.66
CA LEU A 149 -10.55 7.31 -10.44
C LEU A 149 -9.79 6.87 -9.18
N ILE A 150 -9.06 5.74 -9.23
CA ILE A 150 -8.17 5.31 -8.14
C ILE A 150 -7.11 6.39 -7.87
N LEU A 151 -6.50 6.95 -8.92
CA LEU A 151 -5.55 8.05 -8.77
C LEU A 151 -6.17 9.31 -8.16
N LYS A 152 -7.43 9.62 -8.53
CA LYS A 152 -8.17 10.75 -7.94
C LYS A 152 -8.32 10.57 -6.43
N VAL A 153 -8.67 9.36 -5.97
CA VAL A 153 -8.76 9.04 -4.54
C VAL A 153 -7.38 9.16 -3.87
N ALA A 154 -6.33 8.59 -4.46
CA ALA A 154 -4.97 8.65 -3.91
C ALA A 154 -4.46 10.09 -3.69
N ARG A 155 -4.84 11.03 -4.58
CA ARG A 155 -4.47 12.46 -4.51
C ARG A 155 -5.40 13.32 -3.64
N SER A 156 -6.53 12.79 -3.20
CA SER A 156 -7.50 13.53 -2.40
C SER A 156 -7.03 13.75 -0.96
N ASP A 157 -7.80 14.54 -0.20
CA ASP A 157 -7.69 14.72 1.25
C ASP A 157 -8.48 13.66 2.04
N ALA A 158 -8.89 12.58 1.38
CA ALA A 158 -9.57 11.45 2.03
C ALA A 158 -8.72 10.86 3.16
N TRP A 159 -9.38 10.14 4.07
CA TRP A 159 -8.68 9.49 5.17
C TRP A 159 -7.52 8.62 4.65
N TRP A 160 -6.37 8.73 5.31
CA TRP A 160 -5.09 8.16 4.83
C TRP A 160 -5.19 6.68 4.47
N PHE A 161 -6.07 5.92 5.13
CA PHE A 161 -6.29 4.50 4.84
C PHE A 161 -6.91 4.27 3.46
N ALA A 162 -7.91 5.05 3.06
CA ALA A 162 -8.50 4.96 1.71
C ALA A 162 -7.48 5.41 0.65
N ARG A 163 -6.70 6.46 0.94
CA ARG A 163 -5.58 6.88 0.06
C ARG A 163 -4.53 5.78 -0.08
N ARG A 164 -4.17 5.10 1.02
CA ARG A 164 -3.21 3.99 1.04
C ARG A 164 -3.68 2.82 0.18
N GLU A 165 -4.94 2.42 0.35
CA GLU A 165 -5.57 1.37 -0.47
C GLU A 165 -5.66 1.78 -1.95
N ALA A 166 -5.84 3.07 -2.23
CA ALA A 166 -5.81 3.54 -3.62
C ALA A 166 -4.40 3.43 -4.20
N VAL A 167 -3.38 3.86 -3.46
CA VAL A 167 -1.97 3.75 -3.86
C VAL A 167 -1.53 2.30 -4.05
N SER A 168 -1.95 1.36 -3.21
CA SER A 168 -1.63 -0.06 -3.37
C SER A 168 -2.24 -0.68 -4.64
N LYS A 169 -3.27 -0.07 -5.22
CA LYS A 169 -3.93 -0.52 -6.46
C LYS A 169 -3.46 0.20 -7.72
N LEU A 170 -2.63 1.23 -7.59
CA LEU A 170 -2.02 1.88 -8.75
C LEU A 170 -1.03 0.94 -9.42
N ILE A 171 -0.93 1.05 -10.74
CA ILE A 171 -0.03 0.26 -11.59
C ILE A 171 1.02 1.10 -12.31
N ASP A 172 0.82 2.42 -12.39
CA ASP A 172 1.75 3.32 -13.06
C ASP A 172 2.94 3.62 -12.13
N GLU A 173 4.11 3.11 -12.51
CA GLU A 173 5.36 3.26 -11.77
C GLU A 173 5.79 4.72 -11.57
N ALA A 174 5.61 5.58 -12.57
CA ALA A 174 5.99 6.99 -12.48
C ALA A 174 5.11 7.73 -11.48
N ILE A 175 3.82 7.41 -11.45
CA ILE A 175 2.88 7.90 -10.44
C ILE A 175 3.27 7.37 -9.06
N LEU A 176 3.51 6.07 -8.91
CA LEU A 176 3.92 5.47 -7.63
C LEU A 176 5.22 6.09 -7.11
N ALA A 177 6.23 6.26 -7.96
CA ALA A 177 7.49 6.91 -7.62
C ALA A 177 7.27 8.37 -7.17
N SER A 178 6.29 9.07 -7.74
CA SER A 178 5.93 10.41 -7.31
C SER A 178 5.35 10.43 -5.89
N PHE A 179 4.46 9.49 -5.55
CA PHE A 179 3.94 9.33 -4.19
C PHE A 179 5.06 8.98 -3.22
N ALA A 180 5.90 8.01 -3.58
CA ALA A 180 7.02 7.56 -2.78
C ALA A 180 8.02 8.69 -2.43
N ARG A 181 8.23 9.66 -3.34
CA ARG A 181 9.17 10.77 -3.11
C ARG A 181 8.54 12.00 -2.43
N LYS A 182 7.26 12.29 -2.73
CA LYS A 182 6.70 13.64 -2.50
C LYS A 182 5.43 13.67 -1.66
N ASP A 183 4.82 12.53 -1.34
CA ASP A 183 3.60 12.57 -0.53
C ASP A 183 3.92 13.10 0.87
N ALA A 184 3.06 13.98 1.38
CA ALA A 184 3.23 14.55 2.71
C ALA A 184 3.09 13.48 3.81
N ASP A 185 2.31 12.42 3.58
CA ASP A 185 2.10 11.34 4.53
C ASP A 185 3.10 10.20 4.29
N LYS A 186 3.98 9.96 5.25
CA LYS A 186 4.99 8.89 5.19
C LYS A 186 4.40 7.49 4.99
N ARG A 187 3.16 7.25 5.44
CA ARG A 187 2.47 5.96 5.25
C ARG A 187 2.10 5.74 3.78
N ILE A 188 1.74 6.82 3.08
CA ILE A 188 1.45 6.81 1.64
C ILE A 188 2.75 6.63 0.86
N ARG A 189 3.82 7.33 1.25
CA ARG A 189 5.16 7.12 0.67
C ARG A 189 5.56 5.65 0.77
N ARG A 190 5.49 5.06 1.98
CA ARG A 190 5.81 3.65 2.23
C ARG A 190 4.95 2.68 1.41
N ALA A 191 3.64 2.92 1.32
CA ALA A 191 2.74 2.08 0.53
C ALA A 191 3.06 2.13 -0.97
N ALA A 192 3.43 3.31 -1.49
CA ALA A 192 3.85 3.45 -2.88
C ALA A 192 5.15 2.67 -3.17
N VAL A 193 6.12 2.71 -2.25
CA VAL A 193 7.36 1.93 -2.38
C VAL A 193 7.10 0.43 -2.28
N TYR A 194 6.30 0.01 -1.30
CA TYR A 194 5.90 -1.40 -1.18
C TYR A 194 5.24 -1.89 -2.46
N ARG A 195 4.34 -1.06 -3.03
CA ARG A 195 3.70 -1.36 -4.30
C ARG A 195 4.72 -1.47 -5.43
N LEU A 196 5.67 -0.53 -5.57
CA LEU A 196 6.74 -0.59 -6.58
C LEU A 196 7.57 -1.88 -6.48
N ILE A 197 7.95 -2.30 -5.26
CA ILE A 197 8.73 -3.52 -5.03
C ILE A 197 7.93 -4.80 -5.37
N HIS A 198 6.60 -4.75 -5.20
CA HIS A 198 5.70 -5.89 -5.38
C HIS A 198 4.73 -5.69 -6.56
N LEU A 199 5.11 -4.88 -7.55
CA LEU A 199 4.33 -4.79 -8.79
C LEU A 199 4.35 -6.18 -9.44
N PRO A 200 3.20 -6.70 -9.92
CA PRO A 200 3.19 -7.97 -10.63
C PRO A 200 3.98 -7.82 -11.93
N GLU A 201 5.20 -8.35 -11.95
CA GLU A 201 5.99 -8.49 -13.16
C GLU A 201 5.56 -9.78 -13.88
N ASP A 202 4.59 -9.65 -14.78
CA ASP A 202 4.13 -10.79 -15.58
C ASP A 202 5.29 -11.36 -16.43
N GLY A 203 5.52 -12.67 -16.32
CA GLY A 203 6.33 -13.42 -17.29
C GLY A 203 7.84 -13.46 -17.05
N CYS A 204 8.35 -13.12 -15.87
CA CYS A 204 9.79 -13.25 -15.62
C CYS A 204 10.22 -14.72 -15.43
N LEU A 205 11.11 -15.20 -16.30
CA LEU A 205 11.63 -16.58 -16.26
C LEU A 205 12.85 -16.63 -15.32
N SER A 206 12.63 -16.92 -14.04
CA SER A 206 13.68 -16.97 -13.00
C SER A 206 14.80 -18.00 -13.26
N ALA A 207 14.62 -18.96 -14.19
CA ALA A 207 15.55 -20.06 -14.42
C ALA A 207 16.48 -19.91 -15.65
N VAL A 208 16.40 -18.82 -16.44
CA VAL A 208 17.15 -18.66 -17.71
C VAL A 208 17.95 -17.34 -17.78
N GLY A 209 18.19 -16.70 -16.62
CA GLY A 209 18.76 -15.35 -16.57
C GLY A 209 20.16 -15.23 -17.18
N GLU A 210 21.08 -16.13 -16.80
CA GLU A 210 22.49 -16.10 -17.21
C GLU A 210 22.66 -16.21 -18.72
N ASP A 211 22.10 -17.27 -19.32
CA ASP A 211 22.24 -17.57 -20.75
C ASP A 211 21.64 -16.46 -21.61
N ARG A 212 20.49 -15.90 -21.21
CA ARG A 212 19.84 -14.81 -21.94
C ARG A 212 20.65 -13.52 -21.87
N ILE A 213 21.16 -13.14 -20.71
CA ILE A 213 21.95 -11.91 -20.57
C ILE A 213 23.25 -12.01 -21.36
N ARG A 214 23.95 -13.16 -21.29
CA ARG A 214 25.20 -13.35 -22.04
C ARG A 214 24.97 -13.49 -23.54
N ALA A 215 23.89 -14.15 -23.97
CA ALA A 215 23.59 -14.32 -25.40
C ALA A 215 23.26 -13.01 -26.12
N VAL A 216 22.63 -12.07 -25.41
CA VAL A 216 22.05 -10.89 -26.05
C VAL A 216 23.09 -9.80 -26.35
N SER A 217 24.26 -9.79 -25.68
CA SER A 217 25.38 -8.86 -25.95
C SER A 217 24.98 -7.37 -26.03
N MET A 218 23.79 -7.02 -25.54
CA MET A 218 23.24 -5.66 -25.56
C MET A 218 23.85 -4.85 -24.43
N PRO A 219 24.07 -3.54 -24.65
CA PRO A 219 24.50 -2.68 -23.58
C PRO A 219 23.36 -2.51 -22.54
N LEU A 220 23.70 -2.65 -21.27
CA LEU A 220 22.83 -2.52 -20.10
C LEU A 220 22.81 -1.08 -19.60
N TRP A 221 21.63 -0.53 -19.40
CA TRP A 221 21.41 0.75 -18.75
C TRP A 221 21.00 0.53 -17.30
N VAL A 222 21.66 1.20 -16.36
CA VAL A 222 21.34 1.11 -14.92
C VAL A 222 20.44 2.28 -14.52
N ALA A 223 19.31 1.98 -13.90
CA ALA A 223 18.44 2.92 -13.24
C ALA A 223 18.28 2.54 -11.76
N THR A 224 18.50 3.50 -10.87
CA THR A 224 18.35 3.31 -9.41
C THR A 224 17.24 4.21 -8.89
N ASN A 225 16.28 3.61 -8.19
CA ASN A 225 15.19 4.29 -7.50
C ASN A 225 15.33 4.04 -5.99
N ILE A 226 16.01 4.94 -5.29
CA ILE A 226 16.21 4.82 -3.85
C ILE A 226 15.21 5.70 -3.13
N PHE A 227 14.43 5.09 -2.25
CA PHE A 227 13.46 5.76 -1.40
C PHE A 227 13.87 5.58 0.06
N THR A 228 13.73 6.64 0.86
CA THR A 228 14.11 6.61 2.27
C THR A 228 12.92 6.91 3.17
N ALA A 229 12.88 6.27 4.33
CA ALA A 229 11.86 6.54 5.36
C ALA A 229 12.03 7.94 5.97
N ILE A 230 13.28 8.39 6.09
CA ILE A 230 13.65 9.71 6.61
C ILE A 230 13.74 10.68 5.43
N ASP A 231 13.23 11.90 5.62
CA ASP A 231 13.36 12.94 4.61
C ASP A 231 14.83 13.35 4.48
N LEU A 232 15.39 13.11 3.30
CA LEU A 232 16.72 13.57 2.92
C LEU A 232 16.60 14.91 2.20
N ASP A 233 17.58 15.78 2.39
CA ASP A 233 17.72 16.92 1.49
C ASP A 233 18.04 16.44 0.06
N GLY A 234 17.74 17.29 -0.92
CA GLY A 234 17.88 16.92 -2.33
C GLY A 234 19.33 16.61 -2.74
N ALA A 235 20.32 17.23 -2.11
CA ALA A 235 21.72 16.99 -2.42
C ALA A 235 22.17 15.62 -1.91
N ARG A 236 21.77 15.24 -0.70
CA ARG A 236 22.07 13.93 -0.11
C ARG A 236 21.35 12.81 -0.87
N GLN A 237 20.08 12.99 -1.22
CA GLN A 237 19.35 12.03 -2.05
C GLN A 237 20.05 11.83 -3.41
N GLN A 238 20.45 12.93 -4.06
CA GLN A 238 21.15 12.85 -5.35
C GLN A 238 22.51 12.17 -5.25
N ALA A 239 23.26 12.41 -4.17
CA ALA A 239 24.54 11.76 -3.93
C ALA A 239 24.37 10.24 -3.78
N ILE A 240 23.37 9.81 -3.00
CA ILE A 240 23.04 8.38 -2.81
C ILE A 240 22.61 7.74 -4.13
N ASP A 241 21.70 8.37 -4.88
CA ASP A 241 21.25 7.89 -6.18
C ASP A 241 22.43 7.73 -7.16
N HIS A 242 23.33 8.71 -7.22
CA HIS A 242 24.50 8.68 -8.10
C HIS A 242 25.45 7.54 -7.72
N ARG A 243 25.75 7.42 -6.43
CA ARG A 243 26.70 6.46 -5.91
C ARG A 243 26.20 5.02 -6.01
N ALA A 244 24.92 4.78 -5.75
CA ALA A 244 24.27 3.50 -5.99
C ALA A 244 24.33 3.06 -7.46
N SER A 245 24.08 4.01 -8.37
CA SER A 245 24.24 3.78 -9.80
C SER A 245 25.67 3.41 -10.17
N ASP A 246 26.67 4.06 -9.57
CA ASP A 246 28.09 3.76 -9.83
C ASP A 246 28.52 2.40 -9.29
N LEU A 247 28.07 2.01 -8.10
CA LEU A 247 28.27 0.68 -7.53
C LEU A 247 27.76 -0.41 -8.49
N ALA A 248 26.50 -0.28 -8.93
CA ALA A 248 25.87 -1.22 -9.85
C ALA A 248 26.60 -1.28 -11.21
N ARG A 249 26.97 -0.12 -11.78
CA ARG A 249 27.76 -0.09 -13.04
C ARG A 249 29.12 -0.75 -12.87
N SER A 250 29.81 -0.51 -11.76
CA SER A 250 31.12 -1.09 -11.48
C SER A 250 31.03 -2.61 -11.35
N ALA A 251 30.04 -3.11 -10.60
CA ALA A 251 29.81 -4.53 -10.42
C ALA A 251 29.48 -5.24 -11.76
N LEU A 252 28.59 -4.65 -12.57
CA LEU A 252 28.25 -5.20 -13.90
C LEU A 252 29.47 -5.23 -14.85
N LYS A 253 30.27 -4.17 -14.89
CA LYS A 253 31.50 -4.13 -15.70
C LYS A 253 32.52 -5.18 -15.28
N ALA A 254 32.66 -5.42 -13.98
CA ALA A 254 33.55 -6.46 -13.45
C ALA A 254 33.14 -7.87 -13.93
N MET A 255 31.87 -8.07 -14.23
CA MET A 255 31.30 -9.30 -14.83
C MET A 255 31.41 -9.36 -16.36
N ASP A 256 32.25 -8.50 -16.97
CA ASP A 256 32.45 -8.39 -18.42
C ASP A 256 31.15 -8.05 -19.19
N LEU A 257 30.16 -7.46 -18.50
CA LEU A 257 28.92 -7.00 -19.12
C LEU A 257 29.08 -5.59 -19.71
N LYS A 258 28.51 -5.36 -20.89
CA LYS A 258 28.52 -4.04 -21.55
C LYS A 258 27.56 -3.12 -20.84
N VAL A 259 28.06 -2.04 -20.24
CA VAL A 259 27.23 -1.02 -19.56
C VAL A 259 27.17 0.26 -20.41
N ALA A 260 25.96 0.71 -20.72
CA ALA A 260 25.71 1.93 -21.47
C ALA A 260 26.02 3.19 -20.65
N ALA A 261 26.65 4.19 -21.28
CA ALA A 261 26.87 5.51 -20.68
C ALA A 261 25.66 6.45 -20.82
N LYS A 262 24.75 6.18 -21.76
CA LYS A 262 23.50 6.95 -21.98
C LYS A 262 22.34 6.01 -22.30
N ARG A 263 21.16 6.31 -21.77
CA ARG A 263 19.91 5.59 -22.03
C ARG A 263 19.52 5.69 -23.51
N ALA A 264 19.32 4.56 -24.16
CA ALA A 264 18.69 4.43 -25.47
C ALA A 264 17.49 3.48 -25.41
N ARG A 265 16.63 3.50 -26.43
CA ARG A 265 15.39 2.68 -26.45
C ARG A 265 15.65 1.19 -26.71
N ASP A 266 16.81 0.86 -27.26
CA ASP A 266 17.25 -0.46 -27.71
C ASP A 266 18.27 -1.09 -26.73
N GLN A 267 18.15 -0.79 -25.43
CA GLN A 267 19.04 -1.28 -24.38
C GLN A 267 18.31 -2.18 -23.39
N ALA A 268 19.05 -3.07 -22.73
CA ALA A 268 18.57 -3.77 -21.56
C ALA A 268 18.49 -2.79 -20.39
N LEU A 269 17.45 -2.88 -19.56
CA LEU A 269 17.28 -2.08 -18.35
C LEU A 269 17.61 -2.94 -17.13
N VAL A 270 18.55 -2.47 -16.32
CA VAL A 270 18.76 -2.94 -14.96
C VAL A 270 18.14 -1.90 -14.04
N GLU A 271 17.01 -2.23 -13.46
CA GLU A 271 16.32 -1.38 -12.49
C GLU A 271 16.55 -1.90 -11.08
N ILE A 272 16.97 -0.99 -10.21
CA ILE A 272 17.21 -1.27 -8.79
C ILE A 272 16.29 -0.35 -8.02
N THR A 273 15.25 -0.93 -7.41
CA THR A 273 14.27 -0.19 -6.61
C THR A 273 14.47 -0.59 -5.16
N LEU A 274 14.80 0.38 -4.31
CA LEU A 274 15.19 0.12 -2.92
C LEU A 274 14.48 1.08 -1.97
N TYR A 275 14.02 0.54 -0.84
CA TYR A 275 13.55 1.27 0.32
C TYR A 275 14.55 1.14 1.46
N ALA A 276 15.05 2.25 1.98
CA ALA A 276 15.92 2.29 3.15
C ALA A 276 15.20 2.93 4.35
N ALA A 277 15.27 2.28 5.49
CA ALA A 277 14.67 2.76 6.73
C ALA A 277 15.60 2.51 7.93
N PRO A 278 15.53 3.34 8.99
CA PRO A 278 16.23 3.03 10.23
C PRO A 278 15.69 1.74 10.88
N LEU A 279 16.58 0.87 11.34
CA LEU A 279 16.25 -0.43 11.97
C LEU A 279 15.41 -0.28 13.25
N SER A 280 15.55 0.84 13.98
CA SER A 280 14.71 1.16 15.14
C SER A 280 13.23 1.32 14.80
N GLY A 281 12.90 1.62 13.53
CA GLY A 281 11.53 1.74 13.03
C GLY A 281 10.80 0.40 12.80
N ARG A 282 11.47 -0.75 12.94
CA ARG A 282 10.77 -2.06 12.95
C ARG A 282 10.43 -2.55 14.36
N TYR A 283 11.16 -2.08 15.38
CA TYR A 283 10.96 -2.50 16.78
C TYR A 283 11.53 -1.42 17.72
N ALA A 284 10.69 -0.52 18.25
CA ALA A 284 10.73 -0.01 19.64
C ALA A 284 10.04 1.37 19.83
N LYS A 285 9.12 1.43 20.79
CA LYS A 285 8.94 2.50 21.81
C LYS A 285 9.83 2.12 23.02
N THR A 286 10.43 2.99 23.85
CA THR A 286 10.01 4.27 24.45
C THR A 286 11.15 4.94 25.27
N LEU A 287 11.29 6.28 25.13
CA LEU A 287 11.64 7.30 26.16
C LEU A 287 13.10 7.74 26.47
N PHE A 288 13.33 9.01 26.12
CA PHE A 288 14.19 10.10 26.64
C PHE A 288 15.08 9.88 27.89
N LEU A 289 16.38 10.16 27.71
CA LEU A 289 17.10 11.37 28.16
C LEU A 289 18.60 11.08 27.99
N SER A 290 19.35 11.88 27.24
CA SER A 290 20.72 12.18 27.68
C SER A 290 21.22 13.51 27.15
N ALA A 291 21.55 14.38 28.10
CA ALA A 291 22.64 15.31 27.94
C ALA A 291 23.94 14.49 27.83
N GLY A 292 24.66 14.60 26.71
CA GLY A 292 25.97 13.95 26.55
C GLY A 292 26.42 13.87 25.10
N SER A 293 27.71 14.12 24.87
CA SER A 293 28.40 14.34 23.59
C SER A 293 28.53 13.14 22.63
N ASP A 294 27.87 12.00 22.90
CA ASP A 294 27.97 10.77 22.08
C ASP A 294 26.73 10.60 21.20
N VAL A 295 26.73 11.29 20.06
CA VAL A 295 25.71 11.13 19.00
C VAL A 295 25.83 9.74 18.39
N ARG A 296 24.74 8.95 18.40
CA ARG A 296 24.66 7.66 17.68
C ARG A 296 23.60 7.73 16.58
N TYR A 297 23.90 7.09 15.45
CA TYR A 297 23.02 7.01 14.30
C TYR A 297 22.30 5.65 14.25
N PRO A 298 21.07 5.58 13.70
CA PRO A 298 20.37 4.31 13.59
C PRO A 298 20.99 3.44 12.48
N LYS A 299 21.05 2.13 12.67
CA LYS A 299 21.39 1.19 11.58
C LYS A 299 20.34 1.24 10.45
N VAL A 300 20.71 0.84 9.23
CA VAL A 300 19.79 0.77 8.06
C VAL A 300 19.24 -0.63 7.88
N ALA A 301 17.93 -0.73 7.63
CA ALA A 301 17.30 -1.84 6.94
C ALA A 301 16.95 -1.39 5.51
N ILE A 302 17.36 -2.19 4.53
CA ILE A 302 16.95 -2.07 3.13
C ILE A 302 16.04 -3.24 2.74
N ASP A 303 15.04 -2.90 1.95
CA ASP A 303 14.14 -3.83 1.26
C ASP A 303 14.08 -3.38 -0.20
N GLY A 304 14.16 -4.30 -1.15
CA GLY A 304 14.22 -3.91 -2.54
C GLY A 304 14.10 -5.05 -3.52
N ILE A 305 14.11 -4.65 -4.78
CA ILE A 305 14.02 -5.51 -5.94
C ILE A 305 15.07 -5.05 -6.97
N ILE A 306 15.78 -6.02 -7.53
CA ILE A 306 16.61 -5.84 -8.72
C ILE A 306 15.91 -6.54 -9.87
N THR A 307 15.56 -5.79 -10.90
CA THR A 307 14.94 -6.29 -12.12
C THR A 307 15.86 -6.07 -13.31
N ILE A 308 16.03 -7.10 -14.13
CA ILE A 308 16.72 -7.00 -15.42
C ILE A 308 15.72 -7.34 -16.52
N SER A 309 15.45 -6.35 -17.36
CA SER A 309 14.51 -6.46 -18.48
C SER A 309 15.22 -6.22 -19.81
N LEU A 310 14.89 -7.04 -20.80
CA LEU A 310 15.19 -6.78 -22.21
C LEU A 310 13.98 -6.11 -22.86
N PRO A 311 14.13 -5.49 -24.04
CA PRO A 311 12.97 -5.01 -24.82
C PRO A 311 11.92 -6.11 -25.10
N SER A 312 12.34 -7.37 -25.07
CA SER A 312 11.49 -8.55 -25.25
C SER A 312 10.81 -9.05 -23.96
N GLY A 313 11.05 -8.43 -22.80
CA GLY A 313 10.48 -8.79 -21.51
C GLY A 313 11.51 -9.05 -20.41
N CYS A 314 11.02 -9.34 -19.20
CA CYS A 314 11.83 -9.60 -18.01
C CYS A 314 12.70 -10.87 -18.13
N VAL A 315 13.90 -10.82 -17.54
CA VAL A 315 14.90 -11.90 -17.58
C VAL A 315 15.36 -12.32 -16.19
N PHE A 316 15.36 -11.39 -15.24
CA PHE A 316 15.77 -11.66 -13.87
C PHE A 316 15.04 -10.72 -12.92
N ILE A 317 14.56 -11.28 -11.81
CA ILE A 317 14.05 -10.54 -10.66
C ILE A 317 14.70 -11.13 -9.43
N ASP A 318 15.11 -10.24 -8.55
CA ASP A 318 15.64 -10.63 -7.27
C ASP A 318 15.14 -9.70 -6.15
N TRP A 319 14.33 -10.27 -5.25
CA TRP A 319 13.91 -9.60 -4.04
C TRP A 319 14.94 -9.83 -2.95
N PHE A 320 15.24 -8.77 -2.21
CA PHE A 320 16.13 -8.83 -1.08
C PHE A 320 15.65 -7.96 0.07
N ALA A 321 15.91 -8.41 1.28
CA ALA A 321 15.64 -7.67 2.49
C ALA A 321 16.73 -7.99 3.51
N ASN A 322 17.46 -6.97 3.96
CA ASN A 322 18.57 -7.15 4.89
C ASN A 322 18.18 -6.82 6.33
N ALA A 323 16.97 -7.20 6.76
CA ALA A 323 16.61 -7.11 8.17
C ALA A 323 17.43 -8.16 8.95
N ARG A 324 18.68 -7.83 9.30
CA ARG A 324 19.45 -8.60 10.28
C ARG A 324 18.57 -8.74 11.52
N SER A 325 18.27 -9.96 11.93
CA SER A 325 17.59 -10.24 13.18
C SER A 325 18.42 -9.63 14.32
N LEU A 326 17.98 -8.48 14.84
CA LEU A 326 18.61 -7.88 16.00
C LEU A 326 18.30 -8.75 17.22
N PRO A 327 19.29 -9.03 18.10
CA PRO A 327 19.00 -9.57 19.41
C PRO A 327 18.09 -8.59 20.19
N PRO A 328 17.17 -9.10 21.03
CA PRO A 328 16.02 -8.36 21.56
C PRO A 328 16.34 -7.23 22.56
N ARG A 329 17.61 -6.80 22.70
CA ARG A 329 18.00 -5.73 23.63
C ARG A 329 19.19 -4.93 23.08
N ILE A 330 18.91 -3.80 22.45
CA ILE A 330 19.85 -2.67 22.43
C ILE A 330 19.22 -1.56 23.27
N PRO A 331 19.89 -1.07 24.33
CA PRO A 331 19.38 0.04 25.13
C PRO A 331 19.29 1.34 24.32
N GLU A 332 18.21 2.08 24.51
CA GLU A 332 17.95 3.39 23.90
C GLU A 332 19.04 4.41 24.26
N ALA A 333 19.67 4.97 23.24
CA ALA A 333 20.43 6.21 23.31
C ALA A 333 19.99 7.11 22.14
N ALA A 334 20.01 8.42 22.38
CA ALA A 334 19.44 9.45 21.53
C ALA A 334 19.93 9.39 20.07
N TYR A 335 19.05 8.97 19.15
CA TYR A 335 19.29 9.08 17.72
C TYR A 335 18.98 10.51 17.26
N LEU A 336 19.86 11.09 16.44
CA LEU A 336 19.52 12.31 15.70
C LEU A 336 18.58 11.93 14.56
N THR A 337 17.36 12.47 14.59
CA THR A 337 16.30 12.24 13.59
C THR A 337 16.09 13.43 12.65
N GLY A 338 17.10 14.29 12.50
CA GLY A 338 17.05 15.45 11.61
C GLY A 338 17.05 15.07 10.12
N ALA A 339 16.58 15.98 9.27
CA ALA A 339 16.70 15.82 7.82
C ALA A 339 18.18 15.65 7.43
N GLY A 340 18.48 14.63 6.64
CA GLY A 340 19.86 14.29 6.26
C GLY A 340 20.73 13.70 7.38
N ALA A 341 20.16 13.32 8.54
CA ALA A 341 20.90 12.59 9.57
C ALA A 341 21.44 11.27 8.99
N PRO A 342 22.74 10.97 9.13
CA PRO A 342 23.32 9.75 8.60
C PRO A 342 22.85 8.51 9.37
N PHE A 343 23.07 7.34 8.78
CA PHE A 343 22.85 6.05 9.41
C PHE A 343 24.17 5.48 9.96
N GLU A 344 24.11 4.46 10.83
CA GLU A 344 25.32 3.79 11.36
C GLU A 344 26.08 3.01 10.27
N GLU A 345 25.34 2.37 9.35
CA GLU A 345 25.85 1.75 8.11
C GLU A 345 25.27 2.56 6.93
N ASP A 346 26.06 2.92 5.91
CA ASP A 346 25.53 3.69 4.77
C ASP A 346 24.68 2.80 3.84
N ILE A 347 23.69 3.40 3.16
CA ILE A 347 22.84 2.70 2.16
C ILE A 347 23.70 1.99 1.10
N GLU A 348 24.86 2.57 0.81
CA GLU A 348 25.87 2.05 -0.12
C GLU A 348 26.44 0.70 0.29
N ASP A 349 26.77 0.54 1.58
CA ASP A 349 27.34 -0.70 2.12
C ASP A 349 26.32 -1.83 2.03
N ALA A 350 25.08 -1.52 2.44
CA ALA A 350 23.97 -2.46 2.37
C ALA A 350 23.68 -2.86 0.92
N LEU A 351 23.62 -1.89 0.00
CA LEU A 351 23.38 -2.14 -1.43
C LEU A 351 24.51 -2.93 -2.07
N ALA A 352 25.78 -2.69 -1.70
CA ALA A 352 26.92 -3.41 -2.24
C ALA A 352 26.83 -4.92 -1.96
N VAL A 353 26.45 -5.30 -0.74
CA VAL A 353 26.23 -6.71 -0.36
C VAL A 353 25.12 -7.34 -1.21
N GLU A 354 23.98 -6.67 -1.34
CA GLU A 354 22.84 -7.20 -2.07
C GLU A 354 23.11 -7.31 -3.58
N LEU A 355 23.83 -6.35 -4.17
CA LEU A 355 24.28 -6.41 -5.57
C LEU A 355 25.21 -7.61 -5.81
N VAL A 356 26.15 -7.88 -4.90
CA VAL A 356 27.04 -9.04 -4.99
C VAL A 356 26.23 -10.33 -4.93
N GLN A 357 25.28 -10.44 -4.01
CA GLN A 357 24.44 -11.64 -3.86
C GLN A 357 23.52 -11.84 -5.07
N ALA A 358 22.93 -10.76 -5.59
CA ALA A 358 22.09 -10.80 -6.79
C ALA A 358 22.89 -11.26 -8.02
N LEU A 359 24.09 -10.70 -8.23
CA LEU A 359 24.97 -11.14 -9.32
C LEU A 359 25.45 -12.57 -9.15
N SER A 360 25.69 -13.02 -7.92
CA SER A 360 26.02 -14.43 -7.66
C SER A 360 24.87 -15.38 -7.96
N ARG A 361 23.62 -14.97 -7.73
CA ARG A 361 22.43 -15.75 -8.12
C ARG A 361 22.22 -15.73 -9.63
N LEU A 362 22.51 -14.59 -10.28
CA LEU A 362 22.33 -14.41 -11.71
C LEU A 362 23.40 -15.13 -12.55
N LEU A 363 24.67 -15.07 -12.16
CA LEU A 363 25.82 -15.50 -12.96
C LEU A 363 26.58 -16.69 -12.34
N GLY A 364 26.08 -17.22 -11.23
CA GLY A 364 26.62 -18.40 -10.58
C GLY A 364 27.90 -18.18 -9.76
N LYS A 365 28.57 -19.29 -9.42
CA LYS A 365 29.61 -19.38 -8.37
C LYS A 365 30.90 -18.62 -8.68
N THR A 366 31.15 -18.25 -9.93
CA THR A 366 32.35 -17.50 -10.34
C THR A 366 32.18 -15.99 -10.19
N ALA A 367 30.97 -15.50 -9.95
CA ALA A 367 30.68 -14.07 -9.86
C ALA A 367 31.41 -13.42 -8.68
N MET A 368 31.34 -13.99 -7.47
CA MET A 368 31.96 -13.41 -6.28
C MET A 368 33.50 -13.29 -6.39
N PRO A 369 34.26 -14.35 -6.75
CA PRO A 369 35.71 -14.20 -6.97
C PRO A 369 36.06 -13.12 -7.99
N GLN A 370 35.31 -13.07 -9.11
CA GLN A 370 35.57 -12.10 -10.16
C GLN A 370 35.22 -10.67 -9.74
N LEU A 371 34.19 -10.47 -8.93
CA LEU A 371 33.85 -9.17 -8.33
C LEU A 371 34.95 -8.72 -7.36
N ALA A 372 35.45 -9.62 -6.51
CA ALA A 372 36.51 -9.33 -5.56
C ALA A 372 37.83 -8.93 -6.25
N GLU A 373 38.15 -9.53 -7.39
CA GLU A 373 39.41 -9.30 -8.13
C GLU A 373 39.33 -8.14 -9.13
N LYS A 374 38.27 -8.05 -9.93
CA LYS A 374 38.21 -7.15 -11.09
C LYS A 374 37.43 -5.85 -10.84
N CYS A 375 36.61 -5.77 -9.78
CA CYS A 375 35.75 -4.61 -9.60
C CYS A 375 36.58 -3.37 -9.19
N SER A 376 36.36 -2.25 -9.89
CA SER A 376 37.04 -1.00 -9.59
C SER A 376 36.58 -0.35 -8.28
N ASP A 377 35.39 -0.70 -7.80
CA ASP A 377 34.83 -0.14 -6.57
C ASP A 377 35.23 -0.98 -5.35
N ALA A 378 35.84 -0.33 -4.35
CA ALA A 378 36.32 -1.00 -3.14
C ALA A 378 35.19 -1.64 -2.33
N LEU A 379 34.01 -1.00 -2.24
CA LEU A 379 32.88 -1.55 -1.47
C LEU A 379 32.38 -2.87 -2.06
N ILE A 380 32.30 -2.95 -3.39
CA ILE A 380 31.91 -4.19 -4.07
C ILE A 380 32.97 -5.29 -3.88
N ARG A 381 34.27 -4.94 -3.94
CA ARG A 381 35.35 -5.91 -3.68
C ARG A 381 35.29 -6.45 -2.26
N GLU A 382 35.14 -5.56 -1.28
CA GLU A 382 35.04 -5.91 0.14
C GLU A 382 33.80 -6.76 0.43
N ALA A 383 32.65 -6.38 -0.11
CA ALA A 383 31.41 -7.16 0.01
C ALA A 383 31.59 -8.56 -0.61
N ALA A 384 32.13 -8.67 -1.82
CA ALA A 384 32.40 -9.95 -2.47
C ALA A 384 33.36 -10.85 -1.67
N ALA A 385 34.48 -10.28 -1.18
CA ALA A 385 35.44 -11.02 -0.37
C ALA A 385 34.85 -11.48 0.99
N CYS A 386 33.94 -10.69 1.57
CA CYS A 386 33.25 -11.04 2.80
C CYS A 386 32.25 -12.18 2.62
N GLU A 387 31.45 -12.14 1.55
CA GLU A 387 30.44 -13.17 1.23
C GLU A 387 31.06 -14.54 0.93
N MET A 388 32.28 -14.57 0.37
CA MET A 388 33.01 -15.81 0.10
C MET A 388 33.46 -16.57 1.37
N LYS A 389 33.24 -16.04 2.58
CA LYS A 389 33.66 -16.63 3.87
C LYS A 389 35.14 -17.02 3.93
N LEU A 390 35.99 -16.28 3.20
CA LEU A 390 37.43 -16.48 3.12
C LEU A 390 38.12 -16.23 4.48
N CYS A 391 39.26 -16.89 4.69
CA CYS A 391 40.10 -16.63 5.85
C CYS A 391 40.73 -15.21 5.78
N PRO A 392 41.14 -14.58 6.89
CA PRO A 392 41.62 -13.19 6.89
C PRO A 392 42.80 -12.90 5.95
N TRP A 393 43.67 -13.89 5.70
CA TRP A 393 44.81 -13.75 4.78
C TRP A 393 44.38 -13.82 3.31
N GLU A 394 43.40 -14.66 2.97
CA GLU A 394 42.79 -14.73 1.63
C GLU A 394 42.05 -13.45 1.30
N LYS A 395 41.33 -12.87 2.29
CA LYS A 395 40.68 -11.57 2.14
C LYS A 395 41.67 -10.46 1.80
N ARG A 396 42.81 -10.39 2.50
CA ARG A 396 43.86 -9.37 2.21
C ARG A 396 44.40 -9.47 0.80
N ARG A 397 44.60 -10.70 0.29
CA ARG A 397 45.08 -10.93 -1.09
C ARG A 397 44.17 -10.34 -2.18
N PHE A 398 42.86 -10.22 -1.93
CA PHE A 398 41.93 -9.60 -2.88
C PHE A 398 41.82 -8.08 -2.71
N LEU A 399 42.19 -7.55 -1.53
CA LEU A 399 42.02 -6.14 -1.18
C LEU A 399 43.28 -5.30 -1.42
N GLU A 400 44.46 -5.92 -1.29
CA GLU A 400 45.78 -5.40 -1.69
C GLU A 400 45.97 -5.46 -3.21
#